data_AF-A0A7V2CP59-F1
#
_entry.id   AF-A0A7V2CP59-F1
#
_cell.length_a   1.000
_cell.length_b   1.000
_cell.length_c   1.000
_cell.angle_alpha   90.00
_cell.angle_beta   90.00
_cell.angle_gamma   90.00
#
_symmetry.space_group_name_H-M   'P 1'
#
loop_
_entity.id
_entity.type
_entity.pdbx_description
1 polymer ?
#
loop_
_entity_poly.entity_id
_entity_poly.type
_entity_poly.pdbx_seq_one_letter_code
_entity_poly.pdbx_strand_id
1 'polypeptide(L)'
;MLLSVVVGKRTETNARHLVHEVYERTEGRFLNRITADKYPAYATAIAEVYATTEGLPEWLVYATVHKTRKQNRVVKVAARLVCGTLQGLAAALLGAVLACVNTVFVERSNATDRHRNSRKGRKTYRFSKDGKMHEAMTSFPLYSGNFCWPVRTLREKVGRKRYRQ
;
A
#
# COMPACT_ATOMS: atom_id res chain seq x y z
N MET A 1 10.16 -0.64 -2.03
CA MET A 1 10.15 -1.87 -2.86
C MET A 1 8.71 -2.33 -3.02
N LEU A 2 8.33 -2.80 -4.21
CA LEU A 2 7.00 -3.35 -4.49
C LEU A 2 7.06 -4.87 -4.26
N LEU A 3 6.26 -5.38 -3.31
CA LEU A 3 6.31 -6.81 -2.97
C LEU A 3 5.31 -7.65 -3.74
N SER A 4 4.08 -7.20 -3.94
CA SER A 4 3.04 -7.91 -4.71
C SER A 4 2.02 -6.92 -5.28
N VAL A 5 1.38 -7.31 -6.39
CA VAL A 5 0.28 -6.59 -7.03
C VAL A 5 -0.73 -7.59 -7.57
N VAL A 6 -1.98 -7.44 -7.13
CA VAL A 6 -3.12 -8.16 -7.68
C VAL A 6 -3.89 -7.23 -8.60
N VAL A 7 -4.01 -7.62 -9.87
CA VAL A 7 -4.74 -6.86 -10.88
C VAL A 7 -6.21 -7.28 -10.87
N GLY A 8 -7.12 -6.33 -10.64
CA GLY A 8 -8.55 -6.61 -10.71
C GLY A 8 -9.39 -5.76 -9.76
N LYS A 9 -10.64 -6.21 -9.56
CA LYS A 9 -11.55 -5.59 -8.60
C LYS A 9 -11.02 -5.79 -7.18
N ARG A 10 -11.34 -4.84 -6.31
CA ARG A 10 -11.08 -4.95 -4.88
C ARG A 10 -12.13 -5.87 -4.25
N THR A 11 -11.81 -7.16 -4.17
CA THR A 11 -12.63 -8.21 -3.56
C THR A 11 -11.90 -8.81 -2.36
N GLU A 12 -12.59 -9.58 -1.52
CA GLU A 12 -11.94 -10.29 -0.42
C GLU A 12 -10.95 -11.34 -0.91
N THR A 13 -11.32 -12.10 -1.95
CA THR A 13 -10.43 -13.09 -2.60
C THR A 13 -9.12 -12.45 -3.05
N ASN A 14 -9.19 -11.29 -3.71
CA ASN A 14 -7.99 -10.58 -4.16
C ASN A 14 -7.19 -9.99 -2.99
N ALA A 15 -7.84 -9.64 -1.88
CA ALA A 15 -7.13 -9.23 -0.67
C ALA A 15 -6.37 -10.40 -0.04
N ARG A 16 -6.98 -11.60 0.02
CA ARG A 16 -6.31 -12.83 0.46
C ARG A 16 -5.12 -13.19 -0.42
N HIS A 17 -5.30 -13.18 -1.74
CA HIS A 17 -4.22 -13.43 -2.69
C HIS A 17 -3.05 -12.45 -2.50
N LEU A 18 -3.35 -11.15 -2.32
CA LEU A 18 -2.32 -10.14 -2.08
C LEU A 18 -1.51 -10.44 -0.81
N VAL A 19 -2.19 -10.75 0.30
CA VAL A 19 -1.52 -11.02 1.57
C VAL A 19 -0.72 -12.33 1.51
N HIS A 20 -1.27 -13.36 0.87
CA HIS A 20 -0.60 -14.64 0.68
C HIS A 20 0.67 -14.50 -0.18
N GLU A 21 0.63 -13.77 -1.30
CA GLU A 21 1.83 -13.52 -2.10
C GLU A 21 2.92 -12.77 -1.33
N VAL A 22 2.54 -11.84 -0.45
CA VAL A 22 3.50 -11.15 0.42
C VAL A 22 4.09 -12.12 1.44
N TYR A 23 3.28 -12.97 2.06
CA TYR A 23 3.73 -13.98 2.99
C TYR A 23 4.76 -14.92 2.35
N GLU A 24 4.44 -15.48 1.19
CA GLU A 24 5.35 -16.37 0.43
C GLU A 24 6.68 -15.68 0.11
N ARG A 25 6.63 -14.44 -0.43
CA ARG A 25 7.84 -13.69 -0.82
C ARG A 25 8.69 -13.23 0.35
N THR A 26 8.10 -13.16 1.55
CA THR A 26 8.80 -12.81 2.77
C THR A 26 9.13 -14.03 3.61
N GLU A 27 8.74 -15.24 3.20
CA GLU A 27 8.83 -16.47 4.01
C GLU A 27 8.17 -16.28 5.39
N GLY A 28 7.07 -15.53 5.46
CA GLY A 28 6.40 -15.15 6.70
C GLY A 28 7.22 -14.24 7.63
N ARG A 29 8.34 -13.67 7.17
CA ARG A 29 9.22 -12.84 7.98
C ARG A 29 8.61 -11.48 8.33
N PHE A 30 9.16 -10.94 9.42
CA PHE A 30 8.79 -9.67 10.02
C PHE A 30 8.75 -8.50 9.02
N LEU A 31 7.56 -7.94 8.83
CA LEU A 31 7.36 -6.59 8.32
C LEU A 31 7.14 -5.69 9.53
N ASN A 32 8.03 -4.72 9.79
CA ASN A 32 7.97 -3.83 10.96
C ASN A 32 6.56 -3.27 11.26
N ARG A 33 5.73 -3.09 10.22
CA ARG A 33 4.28 -2.84 10.31
C ARG A 33 3.60 -3.05 8.96
N ILE A 34 2.30 -3.28 8.99
CA ILE A 34 1.40 -3.18 7.84
C ILE A 34 0.47 -1.98 8.06
N THR A 35 0.33 -1.10 7.06
CA THR A 35 -0.61 0.03 7.14
C THR A 35 -1.46 0.21 5.89
N ALA A 36 -2.78 0.24 6.07
CA ALA A 36 -3.73 0.28 4.96
C ALA A 36 -4.85 1.31 5.18
N ASP A 37 -5.76 1.42 4.23
CA ASP A 37 -7.05 2.07 4.48
C ASP A 37 -7.99 1.20 5.35
N LYS A 38 -9.23 1.67 5.55
CA LYS A 38 -10.25 0.99 6.37
C LYS A 38 -10.95 -0.18 5.66
N TYR A 39 -10.34 -0.85 4.68
CA TYR A 39 -11.01 -1.96 4.01
C TYR A 39 -10.97 -3.24 4.88
N PRO A 40 -12.12 -3.74 5.36
CA PRO A 40 -12.14 -4.80 6.38
C PRO A 40 -11.47 -6.10 5.94
N ALA A 41 -11.54 -6.44 4.65
CA ALA A 41 -11.03 -7.70 4.14
C ALA A 41 -9.51 -7.89 4.36
N TYR A 42 -8.75 -6.80 4.52
CA TYR A 42 -7.33 -6.93 4.84
C TYR A 42 -7.09 -7.45 6.26
N ALA A 43 -7.91 -7.06 7.24
CA ALA A 43 -7.79 -7.58 8.60
C ALA A 43 -8.03 -9.11 8.61
N THR A 44 -9.09 -9.56 7.91
CA THR A 44 -9.41 -10.97 7.75
C THR A 44 -8.29 -11.72 7.04
N ALA A 45 -7.83 -11.22 5.88
CA ALA A 45 -6.78 -11.87 5.10
C ALA A 45 -5.45 -11.95 5.86
N ILE A 46 -5.07 -10.90 6.60
CA ILE A 46 -3.86 -10.90 7.44
C ILE A 46 -4.00 -11.94 8.55
N ALA A 47 -5.16 -11.99 9.21
CA ALA A 47 -5.39 -12.97 10.26
C ALA A 47 -5.32 -14.41 9.74
N GLU A 48 -5.98 -14.70 8.61
CA GLU A 48 -5.97 -16.03 8.00
C GLU A 48 -4.58 -16.49 7.54
N VAL A 49 -3.76 -15.58 6.99
CA VAL A 49 -2.44 -15.93 6.42
C VAL A 49 -1.35 -16.01 7.49
N TYR A 50 -1.37 -15.14 8.50
CA TYR A 50 -0.30 -15.07 9.50
C TYR A 50 -0.62 -15.80 10.81
N ALA A 51 -1.87 -16.22 11.06
CA ALA A 51 -2.19 -16.96 12.28
C ALA A 51 -1.48 -18.32 12.31
N THR A 52 -0.93 -18.65 13.47
CA THR A 52 -0.41 -19.98 13.81
C THR A 52 -1.35 -20.65 14.83
N THR A 53 -1.00 -21.85 15.26
CA THR A 53 -1.71 -22.56 16.36
C THR A 53 -1.71 -21.78 17.67
N GLU A 54 -0.74 -20.89 17.88
CA GLU A 54 -0.61 -20.04 19.08
C GLU A 54 -1.31 -18.68 18.92
N GLY A 55 -1.90 -18.42 17.75
CA GLY A 55 -2.54 -17.15 17.41
C GLY A 55 -1.71 -16.30 16.45
N LEU A 56 -1.91 -14.98 16.47
CA LEU A 56 -1.14 -14.07 15.62
C LEU A 56 0.25 -13.82 16.20
N PRO A 57 1.29 -13.71 15.37
CA PRO A 57 2.64 -13.43 15.84
C PRO A 57 2.69 -12.11 16.61
N GLU A 58 3.39 -12.09 17.75
CA GLU A 58 3.49 -10.89 18.60
C GLU A 58 4.08 -9.67 17.89
N TRP A 59 4.95 -9.93 16.92
CA TRP A 59 5.62 -8.91 16.13
C TRP A 59 4.68 -8.24 15.11
N LEU A 60 3.54 -8.85 14.78
CA LEU A 60 2.65 -8.38 13.73
C LEU A 60 1.87 -7.15 14.19
N VAL A 61 2.15 -6.01 13.56
CA VAL A 61 1.44 -4.76 13.80
C VAL A 61 0.68 -4.35 12.54
N TYR A 62 -0.65 -4.26 12.63
CA TYR A 62 -1.51 -3.76 11.56
C TYR A 62 -2.32 -2.56 12.03
N ALA A 63 -2.20 -1.44 11.32
CA ALA A 63 -2.96 -0.23 11.60
C ALA A 63 -3.63 0.33 10.35
N THR A 64 -4.79 0.97 10.52
CA THR A 64 -5.61 1.49 9.43
C THR A 64 -5.85 2.98 9.55
N VAL A 65 -5.99 3.62 8.40
CA VAL A 65 -6.36 5.03 8.30
C VAL A 65 -7.87 5.17 8.13
N HIS A 66 -8.51 5.82 9.10
CA HIS A 66 -9.93 6.15 9.10
C HIS A 66 -10.12 7.61 8.70
N LYS A 67 -10.75 7.84 7.53
CA LYS A 67 -11.08 9.18 7.05
C LYS A 67 -12.57 9.45 7.28
N THR A 68 -12.90 10.50 8.01
CA THR A 68 -14.26 11.02 8.10
C THR A 68 -14.47 12.03 6.97
N ARG A 69 -15.56 11.89 6.22
CA ARG A 69 -15.92 12.82 5.15
C ARG A 69 -17.25 13.51 5.44
N LYS A 70 -17.33 14.79 5.07
CA LYS A 70 -18.58 15.57 4.99
C LYS A 70 -18.60 16.26 3.64
N GLN A 71 -19.71 16.19 2.91
CA GLN A 71 -19.85 16.77 1.56
C GLN A 71 -18.67 16.42 0.63
N ASN A 72 -18.30 15.14 0.56
CA ASN A 72 -17.16 14.61 -0.21
C ASN A 72 -15.75 15.13 0.17
N ARG A 73 -15.60 16.04 1.13
CA ARG A 73 -14.30 16.47 1.66
C ARG A 73 -13.90 15.67 2.89
N VAL A 74 -12.61 15.37 3.03
CA VAL A 74 -12.07 14.73 4.23
C VAL A 74 -11.94 15.80 5.32
N VAL A 75 -12.64 15.61 6.43
CA VAL A 75 -12.65 16.56 7.57
C VAL A 75 -11.83 16.08 8.76
N LYS A 76 -11.59 14.77 8.87
CA LYS A 76 -10.78 14.17 9.93
C LYS A 76 -10.08 12.93 9.41
N VAL A 77 -8.85 12.72 9.84
CA VAL A 77 -8.09 11.50 9.62
C VAL A 77 -7.67 10.98 11.00
N ALA A 78 -7.96 9.72 11.28
CA ALA A 78 -7.59 9.04 12.51
C ALA A 78 -6.89 7.72 12.19
N ALA A 79 -5.91 7.34 13.01
CA ALA A 79 -5.31 6.02 12.97
C ALA A 79 -6.08 5.08 13.90
N ARG A 80 -6.22 3.80 13.52
CA ARG A 80 -6.69 2.75 14.42
C ARG A 80 -5.77 1.54 14.34
N LEU A 81 -5.31 1.07 15.48
CA LEU A 81 -4.64 -0.21 15.60
C LEU A 81 -5.69 -1.31 15.46
N VAL A 82 -5.42 -2.31 14.61
CA VAL A 82 -6.33 -3.44 14.36
C VAL A 82 -5.76 -4.72 14.98
N CYS A 83 -4.46 -4.97 14.83
CA CYS A 83 -3.75 -6.04 15.54
C CYS A 83 -2.36 -5.58 16.00
N GLY A 84 -1.83 -6.25 17.03
CA GLY A 84 -0.59 -5.91 17.72
C GLY A 84 -0.81 -4.98 18.92
N THR A 85 0.26 -4.38 19.42
CA THR A 85 0.25 -3.50 20.59
C THR A 85 0.51 -2.04 20.23
N LEU A 86 0.06 -1.11 21.08
CA LEU A 86 0.37 0.33 20.91
C LEU A 86 1.88 0.61 20.98
N GLN A 87 2.59 -0.13 21.84
CA GLN A 87 4.05 -0.04 21.95
C GLN A 87 4.74 -0.52 20.66
N GLY A 88 4.31 -1.65 20.11
CA GLY A 88 4.81 -2.16 18.83
C GLY A 88 4.56 -1.17 17.68
N LEU A 89 3.36 -0.58 17.64
CA LEU A 89 3.05 0.47 16.66
C LEU A 89 3.94 1.71 16.83
N ALA A 90 4.15 2.18 18.06
CA ALA A 90 5.01 3.33 18.32
C ALA A 90 6.46 3.06 17.90
N ALA A 91 7.02 1.91 18.26
CA ALA A 91 8.36 1.50 17.86
C ALA A 91 8.50 1.41 16.33
N ALA A 92 7.50 0.80 15.66
CA ALA A 92 7.48 0.71 14.21
C ALA A 92 7.38 2.09 13.53
N LEU A 93 6.65 3.05 14.12
CA LEU A 93 6.54 4.43 13.63
C LEU A 93 7.84 5.21 13.81
N LEU A 94 8.56 5.01 14.91
CA LEU A 94 9.80 5.72 15.23
C LEU A 94 10.93 5.38 14.25
N GLY A 95 11.02 4.12 13.82
CA GLY A 95 12.03 3.67 12.84
C GLY A 95 11.67 3.95 11.37
N ALA A 96 10.54 4.61 11.08
CA ALA A 96 10.07 4.76 9.71
C ALA A 96 10.23 6.16 9.14
N VAL A 97 10.34 6.21 7.81
CA VAL A 97 10.36 7.46 7.04
C VAL A 97 9.14 8.34 7.33
N LEU A 98 7.98 7.72 7.58
CA LEU A 98 6.77 8.41 8.00
C LEU A 98 6.42 7.95 9.42
N ALA A 99 6.48 8.90 10.36
CA ALA A 99 6.13 8.71 11.77
C ALA A 99 4.61 8.64 12.04
N CYS A 100 3.79 8.44 10.99
CA CYS A 100 2.34 8.35 11.10
C CYS A 100 1.78 7.17 10.31
N VAL A 101 0.63 6.65 10.78
CA VAL A 101 -0.12 5.61 10.07
C VAL A 101 -0.66 6.19 8.76
N ASN A 102 -0.39 5.49 7.67
CA ASN A 102 -0.69 5.94 6.31
C ASN A 102 -1.13 4.75 5.43
N THR A 103 -1.56 5.00 4.21
CA THR A 103 -2.03 3.97 3.28
C THR A 103 -0.96 3.56 2.26
N VAL A 104 0.32 3.85 2.52
CA VAL A 104 1.39 3.61 1.54
C VAL A 104 1.78 2.13 1.50
N PHE A 105 1.58 1.38 2.59
CA PHE A 105 2.01 -0.02 2.61
C PHE A 105 1.23 -0.86 1.60
N VAL A 106 -0.09 -0.70 1.55
CA VAL A 106 -0.95 -1.46 0.64
C VAL A 106 -1.34 -0.64 -0.60
N GLU A 107 -1.69 0.64 -0.44
CA GLU A 107 -2.33 1.43 -1.50
C GLU A 107 -1.42 2.44 -2.22
N ARG A 108 -0.09 2.44 -1.98
CA ARG A 108 0.85 3.44 -2.57
C ARG A 108 0.65 3.67 -4.06
N SER A 109 0.51 2.61 -4.82
CA SER A 109 0.48 2.68 -6.28
C SER A 109 -0.90 2.97 -6.86
N ASN A 110 -1.98 2.95 -6.06
CA ASN A 110 -3.35 3.03 -6.57
C ASN A 110 -3.63 4.31 -7.37
N ALA A 111 -3.13 5.46 -6.91
CA ALA A 111 -3.31 6.72 -7.60
C ALA A 111 -2.39 6.86 -8.81
N THR A 112 -1.12 6.46 -8.68
CA THR A 112 -0.12 6.51 -9.75
C THR A 112 -0.53 5.65 -10.93
N ASP A 113 -0.97 4.42 -10.67
CA ASP A 113 -1.43 3.49 -11.69
C ASP A 113 -2.68 4.05 -12.40
N ARG A 114 -3.69 4.54 -11.67
CA ARG A 114 -4.87 5.19 -12.29
C ARG A 114 -4.53 6.41 -13.13
N HIS A 115 -3.47 7.15 -12.77
CA HIS A 115 -3.05 8.34 -13.50
C HIS A 115 -2.26 8.00 -14.77
N ARG A 116 -1.37 6.99 -14.70
CA ARG A 116 -0.48 6.61 -15.81
C ARG A 116 -1.05 5.54 -16.74
N ASN A 117 -2.01 4.75 -16.25
CA ASN A 117 -2.66 3.70 -17.01
C ASN A 117 -4.05 4.16 -17.46
N SER A 118 -4.16 4.51 -18.74
CA SER A 118 -5.41 4.97 -19.35
C SER A 118 -6.54 3.93 -19.25
N ARG A 119 -6.20 2.65 -19.13
CA ARG A 119 -7.14 1.52 -18.97
C ARG A 119 -7.79 1.47 -17.58
N LYS A 120 -7.29 2.24 -16.62
CA LYS A 120 -7.80 2.33 -15.23
C LYS A 120 -8.40 3.70 -14.90
N GLY A 121 -8.55 4.57 -15.89
CA GLY A 121 -9.24 5.85 -15.76
C GLY A 121 -10.74 5.66 -15.51
N ARG A 122 -11.30 6.36 -14.51
CA ARG A 122 -12.74 6.28 -14.17
C ARG A 122 -13.57 7.16 -15.12
N LYS A 123 -14.73 6.67 -15.57
CA LYS A 123 -15.68 7.40 -16.45
C LYS A 123 -15.02 7.88 -17.76
N THR A 124 -14.30 6.99 -18.43
CA THR A 124 -13.71 7.28 -19.75
C THR A 124 -14.13 6.19 -20.74
N TYR A 125 -14.09 6.50 -22.04
CA TYR A 125 -14.31 5.50 -23.10
C TYR A 125 -13.10 4.55 -23.31
N ARG A 126 -12.07 4.62 -22.46
CA ARG A 126 -10.83 3.83 -22.57
C ARG A 126 -10.90 2.55 -21.74
N PHE A 127 -12.01 1.83 -21.82
CA PHE A 127 -12.15 0.58 -21.09
C PHE A 127 -11.21 -0.50 -21.66
N SER A 128 -10.59 -1.29 -20.77
CA SER A 128 -9.76 -2.41 -21.18
C SER A 128 -10.65 -3.58 -21.61
N LYS A 129 -10.54 -4.02 -22.86
CA LYS A 129 -11.25 -5.20 -23.38
C LYS A 129 -10.45 -6.49 -23.25
N ASP A 130 -9.13 -6.37 -23.10
CA ASP A 130 -8.21 -7.50 -22.98
C ASP A 130 -7.58 -7.49 -21.58
N GLY A 131 -7.70 -8.62 -20.88
CA GLY A 131 -7.18 -8.83 -19.53
C GLY A 131 -5.65 -8.92 -19.48
N LYS A 132 -5.01 -9.61 -20.44
CA LYS A 132 -3.55 -9.72 -20.52
C LYS A 132 -2.91 -8.35 -20.70
N MET A 133 -3.51 -7.53 -21.57
CA MET A 133 -3.08 -6.14 -21.74
C MET A 133 -3.35 -5.29 -20.49
N HIS A 134 -4.41 -5.57 -19.74
CA HIS A 134 -4.68 -4.87 -18.48
C HIS A 134 -3.62 -5.14 -17.42
N GLU A 135 -3.19 -6.40 -17.32
CA GLU A 135 -2.10 -6.83 -16.43
C GLU A 135 -0.76 -6.25 -16.86
N ALA A 136 -0.36 -6.42 -18.13
CA ALA A 136 0.88 -5.87 -18.66
C ALA A 136 0.99 -4.35 -18.45
N MET A 137 -0.11 -3.63 -18.70
CA MET A 137 -0.18 -2.18 -18.47
C MET A 137 -0.26 -1.77 -17.02
N THR A 138 -0.58 -2.69 -16.10
CA THR A 138 -0.42 -2.45 -14.67
C THR A 138 1.04 -2.56 -14.28
N SER A 139 1.72 -3.60 -14.77
CA SER A 139 3.15 -3.82 -14.52
C SER A 139 4.00 -2.66 -15.02
N PHE A 140 3.76 -2.17 -16.24
CA PHE A 140 4.58 -1.11 -16.85
C PHE A 140 4.76 0.16 -15.98
N PRO A 141 3.71 0.88 -15.52
CA PRO A 141 3.85 2.08 -14.69
C PRO A 141 4.42 1.78 -13.29
N LEU A 142 4.22 0.57 -12.77
CA LEU A 142 4.77 0.13 -11.50
C LEU A 142 6.29 -0.07 -11.60
N TYR A 143 6.75 -0.86 -12.57
CA TYR A 143 8.19 -1.11 -12.77
C TYR A 143 8.92 0.17 -13.15
N SER A 144 8.41 0.90 -14.16
CA SER A 144 9.03 2.15 -14.59
C SER A 144 9.10 3.18 -13.45
N GLY A 145 8.06 3.28 -12.62
CA GLY A 145 8.03 4.19 -11.47
C GLY A 145 8.96 3.81 -10.32
N ASN A 146 9.29 2.52 -10.15
CA ASN A 146 10.19 2.07 -9.08
C ASN A 146 11.66 2.04 -9.52
N PHE A 147 11.95 1.74 -10.78
CA PHE A 147 13.33 1.45 -11.23
C PHE A 147 13.86 2.41 -12.30
N CYS A 148 13.00 2.92 -13.19
CA CYS A 148 13.46 3.66 -14.36
C CYS A 148 13.33 5.18 -14.21
N TRP A 149 12.44 5.66 -13.33
CA TRP A 149 12.14 7.08 -13.26
C TRP A 149 13.05 7.80 -12.26
N PRO A 150 13.93 8.72 -12.72
CA PRO A 150 14.74 9.51 -11.81
C PRO A 150 13.86 10.43 -10.96
N VAL A 151 14.06 10.40 -9.65
CA VAL A 151 13.33 11.25 -8.69
C VAL A 151 13.88 12.67 -8.77
N ARG A 152 13.42 13.46 -9.74
CA ARG A 152 13.89 14.84 -10.00
C ARG A 152 13.69 15.80 -8.81
N THR A 153 12.88 15.42 -7.82
CA THR A 153 12.66 16.20 -6.59
C THR A 153 13.67 15.88 -5.49
N LEU A 154 14.33 14.72 -5.55
CA LEU A 154 15.41 14.37 -4.65
C LEU A 154 16.68 15.02 -5.20
N ARG A 155 17.02 16.18 -4.65
CA ARG A 155 18.15 16.99 -5.11
C ARG A 155 18.92 17.51 -3.92
N GLU A 156 20.23 17.57 -4.07
CA GLU A 156 21.12 18.16 -3.09
C GLU A 156 21.06 19.68 -3.17
N LYS A 157 20.81 20.36 -2.05
CA LYS A 157 20.78 21.82 -2.00
C LYS A 157 22.20 22.36 -1.94
N VAL A 158 22.70 22.86 -3.07
CA VAL A 158 24.06 23.44 -3.21
C VAL A 158 24.10 24.96 -3.04
N GLY A 159 22.95 25.60 -2.80
CA GLY A 159 22.89 27.04 -2.53
C GLY A 159 21.46 27.58 -2.39
N ARG A 160 21.31 28.90 -2.28
CA ARG A 160 19.98 29.54 -2.21
C ARG A 160 19.20 29.26 -3.50
N LYS A 161 18.14 28.46 -3.38
CA LYS A 161 17.31 27.98 -4.51
C LYS A 161 18.10 27.24 -5.61
N ARG A 162 19.32 26.78 -5.33
CA ARG A 162 20.15 25.99 -6.25
C ARG A 162 20.20 24.55 -5.78
N TYR A 163 19.95 23.65 -6.70
CA TYR A 163 19.82 22.22 -6.43
C TYR A 163 20.56 21.45 -7.51
N ARG A 164 21.42 20.53 -7.10
CA ARG A 164 22.09 19.55 -7.97
C ARG A 164 21.33 18.23 -7.90
N GLN A 165 21.17 17.57 -9.03
CA GLN A 165 20.57 16.24 -9.08
C GLN A 165 21.59 15.17 -8.68
#